data_AF-A0A3A4WL38-F1
#
_entry.id   AF-A0A3A4WL38-F1
#
_cell.length_a   1.000
_cell.length_b   1.000
_cell.length_c   1.000
_cell.angle_alpha   90.00
_cell.angle_beta   90.00
_cell.angle_gamma   90.00
#
_symmetry.space_group_name_H-M   'P 1'
#
loop_
_entity.id
_entity.type
_entity.pdbx_description
1 polymer ?
#
loop_
_entity_poly.entity_id
_entity_poly.type
_entity_poly.pdbx_seq_one_letter_code
_entity_poly.pdbx_strand_id
1 'polypeptide(L)'
;MKKLIADYMENGFLENIIDMFKYDKKLFPLIGDMLEDERSRVRLGAVALVETLMPEHGGDIRTAIPGIAKALKNPGPTIRGDAAYLLGLIGHEEALPFLSDAIDDEHEMVKETVIEAIETIRSGAKAFSG
;
A
#
# COMPACT_ATOMS: atom_id res chain seq x y z
N MET A 1 -14.03 -12.13 6.59
CA MET A 1 -12.67 -12.25 6.04
C MET A 1 -11.74 -11.17 6.57
N LYS A 2 -12.04 -9.86 6.39
CA LYS A 2 -11.19 -8.75 6.88
C LYS A 2 -10.69 -8.90 8.34
N LYS A 3 -11.60 -9.19 9.28
CA LYS A 3 -11.25 -9.40 10.70
C LYS A 3 -10.22 -10.52 10.92
N LEU A 4 -10.36 -11.66 10.23
CA LEU A 4 -9.44 -12.79 10.33
C LEU A 4 -8.03 -12.41 9.90
N ILE A 5 -7.91 -11.73 8.75
CA ILE A 5 -6.62 -11.28 8.20
C ILE A 5 -5.92 -10.36 9.19
N ALA A 6 -6.66 -9.39 9.72
CA ALA A 6 -6.11 -8.42 10.64
C ALA A 6 -5.71 -9.05 12.00
N ASP A 7 -6.50 -10.00 12.51
CA ASP A 7 -6.16 -10.73 13.74
C ASP A 7 -4.89 -11.59 13.55
N TYR A 8 -4.69 -12.18 12.37
CA TYR A 8 -3.49 -12.96 12.06
C TYR A 8 -2.24 -12.08 11.91
N MET A 9 -2.38 -10.93 11.23
CA MET A 9 -1.32 -9.92 11.15
C MET A 9 -0.90 -9.44 12.55
N GLU A 10 -1.87 -9.14 13.41
CA GLU A 10 -1.61 -8.70 14.80
C GLU A 10 -0.80 -9.74 15.60
N ASN A 11 -1.06 -11.02 15.37
CA ASN A 11 -0.34 -12.10 16.04
C ASN A 11 0.99 -12.49 15.36
N GLY A 12 1.39 -11.79 14.28
CA GLY A 12 2.66 -12.02 13.59
C GLY A 12 2.64 -13.19 12.59
N PHE A 13 1.46 -13.65 12.18
CA PHE A 13 1.30 -14.74 11.20
C PHE A 13 1.30 -14.21 9.76
N LEU A 14 2.32 -13.41 9.39
CA LEU A 14 2.42 -12.81 8.05
C LEU A 14 2.49 -13.87 6.95
N GLU A 15 3.24 -14.96 7.15
CA GLU A 15 3.35 -16.07 6.19
C GLU A 15 1.99 -16.68 5.85
N ASN A 16 1.13 -16.90 6.85
CA ASN A 16 -0.22 -17.43 6.63
C ASN A 16 -1.06 -16.46 5.77
N ILE A 17 -0.87 -15.15 5.95
CA ILE A 17 -1.58 -14.16 5.14
C ILE A 17 -1.05 -14.12 3.72
N ILE A 18 0.27 -14.21 3.54
CA ILE A 18 0.90 -14.34 2.22
C ILE A 18 0.29 -15.53 1.47
N ASP A 19 0.22 -16.70 2.10
CA ASP A 19 -0.37 -17.90 1.51
C ASP A 19 -1.86 -17.72 1.16
N MET A 20 -2.63 -17.06 2.03
CA MET A 20 -4.03 -16.75 1.76
C MET A 20 -4.20 -15.86 0.51
N PHE A 21 -3.37 -14.83 0.35
CA PHE A 21 -3.43 -13.94 -0.81
C PHE A 21 -2.96 -14.63 -2.10
N LYS A 22 -1.94 -15.49 -2.01
CA LYS A 22 -1.49 -16.33 -3.13
C LYS A 22 -2.61 -17.25 -3.64
N TYR A 23 -3.41 -17.80 -2.72
CA TYR A 23 -4.50 -18.72 -3.05
C TYR A 23 -5.80 -18.01 -3.48
N ASP A 24 -6.20 -16.95 -2.78
CA ASP A 24 -7.42 -16.18 -3.07
C ASP A 24 -7.09 -14.75 -3.50
N LYS A 25 -6.98 -14.57 -4.82
CA LYS A 25 -6.72 -13.27 -5.45
C LYS A 25 -7.80 -12.22 -5.17
N LYS A 26 -8.99 -12.60 -4.68
CA LYS A 26 -10.03 -11.64 -4.31
C LYS A 26 -9.69 -10.85 -3.04
N LEU A 27 -8.59 -11.22 -2.36
CA LEU A 27 -8.13 -10.53 -1.16
C LEU A 27 -7.29 -9.30 -1.47
N PHE A 28 -6.67 -9.18 -2.65
CA PHE A 28 -5.82 -8.03 -3.00
C PHE A 28 -6.51 -6.66 -2.84
N PRO A 29 -7.78 -6.46 -3.23
CA PRO A 29 -8.47 -5.19 -2.98
C PRO A 29 -8.58 -4.79 -1.49
N LEU A 30 -8.39 -5.72 -0.56
CA LEU A 30 -8.45 -5.44 0.88
C LEU A 30 -7.20 -4.76 1.43
N ILE A 31 -6.10 -4.68 0.67
CA ILE A 31 -4.84 -4.05 1.13
C ILE A 31 -5.08 -2.61 1.59
N GLY A 32 -5.92 -1.85 0.87
CA GLY A 32 -6.27 -0.48 1.28
C GLY A 32 -6.99 -0.41 2.62
N ASP A 33 -7.87 -1.38 2.93
CA ASP A 33 -8.53 -1.44 4.24
C ASP A 33 -7.55 -1.80 5.36
N MET A 34 -6.49 -2.57 5.06
CA MET A 34 -5.48 -2.96 6.04
C MET A 34 -4.59 -1.77 6.44
N LEU A 35 -4.32 -0.83 5.54
CA LEU A 35 -3.62 0.43 5.85
C LEU A 35 -4.44 1.34 6.78
N GLU A 36 -5.76 1.22 6.74
CA GLU A 36 -6.70 1.98 7.56
C GLU A 36 -6.98 1.34 8.93
N ASP A 37 -6.40 0.16 9.21
CA ASP A 37 -6.64 -0.54 10.47
C ASP A 37 -5.98 0.22 11.65
N GLU A 38 -6.70 0.31 12.77
CA GLU A 38 -6.24 0.99 13.98
C GLU A 38 -4.96 0.38 14.56
N ARG A 39 -4.75 -0.93 14.32
CA ARG A 39 -3.59 -1.66 14.81
C ARG A 39 -2.37 -1.42 13.93
N SER A 40 -1.32 -0.85 14.51
CA SER A 40 -0.08 -0.55 13.80
C SER A 40 0.55 -1.78 13.14
N ARG A 41 0.41 -2.97 13.72
CA ARG A 41 0.97 -4.19 13.12
C ARG A 41 0.22 -4.62 11.86
N VAL A 42 -1.09 -4.39 11.79
CA VAL A 42 -1.88 -4.69 10.58
C VAL A 42 -1.44 -3.77 9.43
N ARG A 43 -1.20 -2.49 9.73
CA ARG A 43 -0.71 -1.51 8.74
C ARG A 43 0.69 -1.88 8.23
N LEU A 44 1.63 -2.14 9.14
CA LEU A 44 3.00 -2.57 8.78
C LEU A 44 2.99 -3.90 8.01
N GLY A 45 2.12 -4.83 8.43
CA GLY A 45 1.91 -6.10 7.74
C GLY A 45 1.37 -5.92 6.32
N ALA A 46 0.51 -4.94 6.07
CA ALA A 46 0.02 -4.62 4.72
C ALA A 46 1.16 -4.16 3.80
N VAL A 47 2.07 -3.32 4.30
CA VAL A 47 3.25 -2.87 3.55
C VAL A 47 4.15 -4.06 3.22
N ALA A 48 4.54 -4.85 4.22
CA ALA A 48 5.39 -6.03 4.03
C ALA A 48 4.75 -7.08 3.11
N LEU A 49 3.43 -7.26 3.17
CA LEU A 49 2.68 -8.15 2.30
C LEU A 49 2.80 -7.72 0.83
N VAL A 50 2.67 -6.42 0.55
CA VAL A 50 2.80 -5.89 -0.82
C VAL A 50 4.22 -6.06 -1.33
N GLU A 51 5.24 -5.69 -0.55
CA GLU A 51 6.65 -5.86 -0.90
C GLU A 51 6.98 -7.31 -1.25
N THR A 52 6.50 -8.25 -0.42
CA THR A 52 6.74 -9.68 -0.59
C THR A 52 6.05 -10.24 -1.83
N LEU A 53 4.82 -9.80 -2.11
CA LEU A 53 4.02 -10.33 -3.21
C LEU A 53 4.26 -9.62 -4.54
N MET A 54 4.90 -8.46 -4.57
CA MET A 54 5.11 -7.68 -5.80
C MET A 54 5.77 -8.45 -6.94
N PRO A 55 6.86 -9.23 -6.72
CA PRO A 55 7.56 -9.92 -7.81
C PRO A 55 6.71 -10.97 -8.53
N GLU A 56 5.78 -11.61 -7.83
CA GLU A 56 4.98 -12.73 -8.33
C GLU A 56 3.53 -12.34 -8.65
N HIS A 57 2.98 -11.34 -7.95
CA HIS A 57 1.56 -10.99 -7.96
C HIS A 57 1.30 -9.51 -8.24
N GLY A 58 2.27 -8.75 -8.78
CA GLY A 58 2.09 -7.32 -9.08
C GLY A 58 0.85 -7.00 -9.90
N GLY A 59 0.43 -7.87 -10.83
CA GLY A 59 -0.81 -7.72 -11.59
C GLY A 59 -2.08 -7.79 -10.73
N ASP A 60 -2.12 -8.67 -9.73
CA ASP A 60 -3.25 -8.78 -8.81
C ASP A 60 -3.25 -7.61 -7.82
N ILE A 61 -2.08 -7.15 -7.36
CA ILE A 61 -1.94 -6.03 -6.42
C ILE A 61 -2.45 -4.71 -7.02
N ARG A 62 -2.35 -4.51 -8.34
CA ARG A 62 -2.92 -3.33 -9.01
C ARG A 62 -4.41 -3.13 -8.69
N THR A 63 -5.15 -4.20 -8.43
CA THR A 63 -6.57 -4.11 -8.03
C THR A 63 -6.79 -3.39 -6.70
N ALA A 64 -5.75 -3.24 -5.89
CA ALA A 64 -5.77 -2.52 -4.63
C ALA A 64 -5.61 -0.99 -4.78
N ILE A 65 -5.21 -0.48 -5.95
CA ILE A 65 -4.92 0.96 -6.16
C ILE A 65 -6.05 1.86 -5.65
N PRO A 66 -7.35 1.62 -5.96
CA PRO A 66 -8.43 2.49 -5.46
C PRO A 66 -8.54 2.48 -3.93
N GLY A 67 -8.30 1.32 -3.31
CA GLY A 67 -8.33 1.19 -1.85
C GLY A 67 -7.17 1.90 -1.18
N ILE A 68 -5.96 1.75 -1.72
CA ILE A 68 -4.75 2.41 -1.21
C ILE A 68 -4.85 3.93 -1.44
N ALA A 69 -5.34 4.38 -2.59
CA ALA A 69 -5.55 5.79 -2.90
C ALA A 69 -6.51 6.49 -1.92
N LYS A 70 -7.49 5.76 -1.37
CA LYS A 70 -8.37 6.29 -0.32
C LYS A 70 -7.57 6.67 0.94
N ALA A 71 -6.53 5.90 1.27
CA ALA A 71 -5.70 6.12 2.45
C ALA A 71 -4.79 7.35 2.35
N LEU A 72 -4.59 7.92 1.16
CA LEU A 72 -3.96 9.23 0.99
C LEU A 72 -4.74 10.37 1.64
N LYS A 73 -6.02 10.15 2.01
CA LYS A 73 -6.87 11.15 2.67
C LYS A 73 -7.06 10.86 4.16
N ASN A 74 -6.27 9.94 4.72
CA ASN A 74 -6.36 9.57 6.13
C ASN A 74 -5.91 10.74 7.04
N PRO A 75 -6.54 10.96 8.21
CA PRO A 75 -6.12 11.99 9.14
C PRO A 75 -4.70 11.77 9.70
N GLY A 76 -4.22 10.52 9.75
CA GLY A 76 -2.88 10.15 10.22
C GLY A 76 -1.82 10.28 9.12
N PRO A 77 -0.79 11.13 9.28
CA PRO A 77 0.23 11.33 8.25
C PRO A 77 1.03 10.06 7.95
N THR A 78 1.24 9.18 8.93
CA THR A 78 1.89 7.87 8.71
C THR A 78 1.12 7.03 7.70
N ILE A 79 -0.20 6.97 7.80
CA ILE A 79 -1.04 6.17 6.91
C ILE A 79 -1.02 6.76 5.49
N ARG A 80 -1.05 8.09 5.37
CA ARG A 80 -0.91 8.78 4.08
C ARG A 80 0.44 8.49 3.42
N GLY A 81 1.53 8.53 4.20
CA GLY A 81 2.87 8.19 3.75
C GLY A 81 2.96 6.74 3.26
N ASP A 82 2.48 5.77 4.05
CA ASP A 82 2.44 4.35 3.68
C ASP A 82 1.62 4.13 2.39
N ALA A 83 0.51 4.86 2.22
CA ALA A 83 -0.30 4.80 1.02
C ALA A 83 0.45 5.34 -0.22
N ALA A 84 1.11 6.49 -0.09
CA ALA A 84 1.92 7.07 -1.16
C ALA A 84 3.08 6.15 -1.56
N TYR A 85 3.78 5.61 -0.56
CA TYR A 85 4.84 4.63 -0.72
C TYR A 85 4.36 3.40 -1.51
N LEU A 86 3.25 2.78 -1.09
CA LEU A 86 2.73 1.58 -1.75
C LEU A 86 2.25 1.85 -3.19
N LEU A 87 1.68 3.02 -3.46
CA LEU A 87 1.32 3.41 -4.83
C LEU A 87 2.56 3.59 -5.72
N GLY A 88 3.64 4.17 -5.19
CA GLY A 88 4.94 4.25 -5.86
C GLY A 88 5.55 2.87 -6.13
N LEU A 89 5.50 1.97 -5.13
CA LEU A 89 5.96 0.58 -5.25
C LEU A 89 5.19 -0.21 -6.31
N ILE A 90 3.87 -0.02 -6.40
CA ILE A 90 3.03 -0.61 -7.46
C ILE A 90 3.44 -0.09 -8.84
N GLY A 91 3.91 1.15 -8.94
CA GLY A 91 4.53 1.69 -10.14
C GLY A 91 3.57 1.85 -11.33
N HIS A 92 2.26 1.89 -11.10
CA HIS A 92 1.26 1.91 -12.16
C HIS A 92 0.69 3.32 -12.39
N GLU A 93 0.51 3.70 -13.66
CA GLU A 93 0.03 5.04 -14.05
C GLU A 93 -1.35 5.40 -13.51
N GLU A 94 -2.20 4.40 -13.23
CA GLU A 94 -3.51 4.60 -12.59
C GLU A 94 -3.42 5.29 -11.22
N ALA A 95 -2.25 5.22 -10.55
CA ALA A 95 -2.02 5.90 -9.28
C ALA A 95 -1.77 7.41 -9.43
N LEU A 96 -1.34 7.88 -10.61
CA LEU A 96 -0.88 9.25 -10.82
C LEU A 96 -1.92 10.32 -10.48
N PRO A 97 -3.21 10.21 -10.86
CA PRO A 97 -4.20 11.20 -10.49
C PRO A 97 -4.35 11.33 -8.96
N PHE A 98 -4.37 10.19 -8.26
CA PHE A 98 -4.53 10.18 -6.80
C PHE A 98 -3.33 10.76 -6.06
N LEU A 99 -2.12 10.44 -6.52
CA LEU A 99 -0.89 11.01 -5.97
C LEU A 99 -0.79 12.52 -6.26
N SER A 100 -1.21 12.94 -7.45
CA SER A 100 -1.20 14.36 -7.81
C SER A 100 -2.14 15.19 -6.93
N ASP A 101 -3.28 14.63 -6.51
CA ASP A 101 -4.19 15.24 -5.53
C ASP A 101 -3.57 15.40 -4.13
N ALA A 102 -2.52 14.62 -3.82
CA ALA A 102 -1.83 14.60 -2.52
C ALA A 102 -0.47 15.32 -2.53
N ILE A 103 -0.10 15.98 -3.63
CA ILE A 103 1.25 16.56 -3.81
C ILE A 103 1.56 17.74 -2.87
N ASP A 104 0.51 18.39 -2.36
CA ASP A 104 0.60 19.50 -1.40
C ASP A 104 0.18 19.06 0.01
N ASP A 105 0.48 17.81 0.39
CA ASP A 105 0.24 17.32 1.75
C ASP A 105 0.87 18.26 2.80
N GLU A 106 0.15 18.49 3.90
CA GLU A 106 0.56 19.37 4.99
C GLU A 106 1.83 18.87 5.71
N HIS A 107 2.12 17.57 5.64
CA HIS A 107 3.23 16.95 6.33
C HIS A 107 4.38 16.71 5.35
N GLU A 108 5.53 17.36 5.59
CA GLU A 108 6.67 17.36 4.65
C GLU A 108 7.10 15.95 4.22
N MET A 109 7.25 15.01 5.17
CA MET A 109 7.60 13.61 4.86
C MET A 109 6.59 12.94 3.91
N VAL A 110 5.30 13.24 4.03
CA VAL A 110 4.26 12.66 3.17
C VAL A 110 4.38 13.27 1.77
N LYS A 111 4.55 14.58 1.69
CA LYS A 111 4.78 15.31 0.44
C LYS A 111 6.00 14.78 -0.31
N GLU A 112 7.14 14.60 0.36
CA GLU A 112 8.34 14.00 -0.23
C GLU A 112 8.05 12.61 -0.79
N THR A 113 7.36 11.76 -0.02
CA THR A 113 6.98 10.40 -0.43
C THR A 113 6.06 10.41 -1.66
N VAL A 114 5.08 11.32 -1.70
CA VAL A 114 4.17 11.48 -2.84
C VAL A 114 4.93 11.89 -4.10
N ILE A 115 5.85 12.85 -3.99
CA ILE A 115 6.68 13.31 -5.11
C ILE A 115 7.55 12.16 -5.63
N GLU A 116 8.24 11.44 -4.75
CA GLU A 116 9.07 10.29 -5.12
C GLU A 116 8.24 9.19 -5.80
N ALA A 117 7.03 8.91 -5.30
CA ALA A 117 6.12 7.95 -5.91
C ALA A 117 5.73 8.37 -7.34
N ILE A 118 5.41 9.65 -7.56
CA ILE A 118 5.10 10.20 -8.89
C ILE A 118 6.30 10.07 -9.83
N GLU A 119 7.50 10.43 -9.37
CA GLU A 119 8.72 10.35 -10.16
C GLU A 119 9.09 8.92 -10.52
N THR A 120 8.94 7.99 -9.58
CA THR A 120 9.14 6.56 -9.78
C THR A 120 8.21 6.02 -10.86
N ILE A 121 6.90 6.31 -10.77
CA ILE A 121 5.91 5.86 -11.76
C ILE A 121 6.23 6.44 -13.14
N ARG A 122 6.60 7.72 -13.23
CA ARG A 122 6.89 8.38 -14.51
C ARG A 122 8.19 7.91 -15.15
N SER A 123 9.21 7.62 -14.35
CA SER A 123 10.52 7.17 -14.83
C SER A 123 10.58 5.67 -15.12
N GLY A 124 9.62 4.89 -14.59
CA GLY A 124 9.66 3.44 -14.62
C GLY A 124 10.84 2.87 -13.80
N ALA A 125 11.43 3.68 -12.93
CA ALA A 125 12.47 3.23 -12.01
C ALA A 125 11.90 2.21 -11.01
N LYS A 126 12.75 1.36 -10.46
CA LYS A 126 12.36 0.55 -9.30
C LYS A 126 12.18 1.50 -8.11
N ALA A 127 11.04 1.39 -7.45
CA ALA A 127 10.70 2.19 -6.30
C ALA A 127 11.67 1.94 -5.13
N PHE A 128 11.95 3.02 -4.38
CA PHE A 128 12.56 3.06 -3.05
C PHE A 128 13.71 2.05 -2.83
N SER A 129 14.94 2.46 -3.13
CA SER A 129 16.14 1.73 -2.67
C SER A 129 16.41 2.06 -1.20
N GLY A 130 15.95 1.18 -0.31
CA GLY A 130 16.38 1.13 1.09
C GLY A 130 17.81 0.66 1.25
#